data_AF-A0A6A6KQ64-F1
#
_entry.id   AF-A0A6A6KQ64-F1
#
_cell.length_a   1.000
_cell.length_b   1.000
_cell.length_c   1.000
_cell.angle_alpha   90.00
_cell.angle_beta   90.00
_cell.angle_gamma   90.00
#
_symmetry.space_group_name_H-M   'P 1'
#
loop_
_entity.id
_entity.type
_entity.pdbx_description
1 polymer ?
#
loop_
_entity_poly.entity_id
_entity_poly.type
_entity_poly.pdbx_seq_one_letter_code
_entity_poly.pdbx_strand_id
1 'polypeptide(L)'
;MEGALSTEDKKRDVQDNRYKKSGGKESLWFMILRNCSVLFTSRAIPTLQKCNVLSGNRAISTFHAIFITVISLYLVFCSDLYSDYRPGLIIFRSSSLSTFALGVSVGYFIVDLGMIIWFYPFLGDSSSYFHDCCGICYVDWEGQLYIYMVLISETTTPGINLRWYLDTAGMKRSRAYLINGVVIFLAWLVARILLFIYFFYHVYLHYDQVTPTLVNH
;
A
#
# COMPACT_ATOMS: atom_id res chain seq x y z
N MET A 1 -48.45 18.65 -71.84
CA MET A 1 -47.85 19.40 -70.72
C MET A 1 -46.87 18.48 -70.03
N GLU A 2 -45.67 18.35 -70.59
CA GLU A 2 -44.61 17.52 -70.02
C GLU A 2 -43.59 18.44 -69.35
N GLY A 3 -43.66 18.48 -68.01
CA GLY A 3 -42.76 19.26 -67.19
C GLY A 3 -41.38 18.62 -67.16
N ALA A 4 -40.37 19.41 -67.49
CA ALA A 4 -38.96 19.06 -67.36
C ALA A 4 -38.63 18.78 -65.89
N LEU A 5 -38.41 17.50 -65.55
CA LEU A 5 -37.75 17.13 -64.30
C LEU A 5 -36.32 17.67 -64.33
N SER A 6 -36.06 18.62 -63.42
CA SER A 6 -34.80 19.35 -63.27
C SER A 6 -33.62 18.39 -63.10
N THR A 7 -32.48 18.72 -63.71
CA THR A 7 -31.19 18.03 -63.60
C THR A 7 -30.70 17.84 -62.15
N GLU A 8 -31.24 18.61 -61.20
CA GLU A 8 -31.04 18.48 -59.76
C GLU A 8 -31.72 17.22 -59.17
N ASP A 9 -32.92 16.84 -59.64
CA ASP A 9 -33.61 15.62 -59.18
C ASP A 9 -32.87 14.37 -59.63
N LYS A 10 -32.35 14.37 -60.86
CA LYS A 10 -31.53 13.26 -61.36
C LYS A 10 -30.22 13.10 -60.60
N LYS A 11 -29.65 14.18 -60.07
CA LYS A 11 -28.45 14.13 -59.19
C LYS A 11 -28.80 13.61 -57.80
N ARG A 12 -29.94 14.00 -57.23
CA ARG A 12 -30.42 13.48 -55.94
C ARG A 12 -30.70 11.98 -56.01
N ASP A 13 -31.34 11.51 -57.07
CA ASP A 13 -31.59 10.08 -57.27
C ASP A 13 -30.31 9.26 -57.47
N VAL A 14 -29.30 9.81 -58.16
CA VAL A 14 -27.99 9.16 -58.32
C VAL A 14 -27.20 9.14 -57.00
N GLN A 15 -27.33 10.17 -56.17
CA GLN A 15 -26.68 10.25 -54.87
C GLN A 15 -27.37 9.36 -53.82
N ASP A 16 -28.70 9.27 -53.86
CA ASP A 16 -29.51 8.37 -53.04
C ASP A 16 -29.30 6.90 -53.47
N ASN A 17 -29.17 6.62 -54.78
CA ASN A 17 -28.75 5.30 -55.26
C ASN A 17 -27.30 4.97 -54.88
N ARG A 18 -26.38 5.94 -54.79
CA ARG A 18 -25.03 5.68 -54.25
C ARG A 18 -25.06 5.40 -52.74
N TYR A 19 -25.93 6.05 -51.98
CA TYR A 19 -26.13 5.79 -50.55
C TYR A 19 -26.79 4.42 -50.30
N LYS A 20 -27.82 4.06 -51.08
CA LYS A 20 -28.47 2.73 -51.06
C LYS A 20 -27.56 1.61 -51.57
N LYS A 21 -26.71 1.87 -52.57
CA LYS A 21 -25.72 0.91 -53.09
C LYS A 21 -24.50 0.78 -52.17
N SER A 22 -24.25 1.78 -51.32
CA SER A 22 -23.42 1.67 -50.12
C SER A 22 -24.19 1.01 -48.95
N GLY A 23 -25.08 0.06 -49.28
CA GLY A 23 -26.03 -0.54 -48.36
C GLY A 23 -25.36 -0.90 -47.04
N GLY A 24 -25.80 -0.24 -45.97
CA GLY A 24 -25.69 -0.70 -44.58
C GLY A 24 -24.37 -1.35 -44.17
N LYS A 25 -23.25 -0.88 -44.74
CA LYS A 25 -21.90 -1.35 -44.43
C LYS A 25 -21.08 -0.19 -43.87
N GLU A 26 -21.63 0.47 -42.84
CA GLU A 26 -20.78 0.68 -41.67
C GLU A 26 -20.32 -0.73 -41.30
N SER A 27 -19.13 -1.09 -41.78
CA SER A 27 -18.73 -2.48 -41.85
C SER A 27 -18.92 -3.09 -40.46
N LEU A 28 -19.54 -4.27 -40.39
CA LEU A 28 -19.66 -5.03 -39.15
C LEU A 28 -18.31 -5.04 -38.40
N TRP A 29 -17.20 -5.01 -39.15
CA TRP A 29 -15.84 -4.74 -38.70
C TRP A 29 -15.63 -3.41 -37.96
N PHE A 30 -16.04 -2.25 -38.47
CA PHE A 30 -15.96 -0.98 -37.73
C PHE A 30 -16.81 -0.99 -36.45
N MET A 31 -17.99 -1.63 -36.47
CA MET A 31 -18.84 -1.75 -35.28
C MET A 31 -18.24 -2.73 -34.25
N ILE A 32 -17.66 -3.85 -34.68
CA ILE A 32 -16.92 -4.79 -33.84
C ILE A 32 -15.66 -4.13 -33.29
N LEU A 33 -14.89 -3.39 -34.09
CA LEU A 33 -13.68 -2.69 -33.64
C LEU A 33 -14.01 -1.57 -32.65
N ARG A 34 -15.10 -0.83 -32.86
CA ARG A 34 -15.57 0.23 -31.93
C ARG A 34 -16.14 -0.36 -30.64
N ASN A 35 -16.86 -1.47 -30.71
CA ASN A 35 -17.32 -2.18 -29.52
C ASN A 35 -16.17 -2.86 -28.78
N CYS A 36 -15.20 -3.48 -29.48
CA CYS A 36 -14.00 -4.03 -28.86
C CYS A 36 -13.15 -2.96 -28.22
N SER A 37 -12.96 -1.79 -28.85
CA SER A 37 -12.23 -0.68 -28.24
C SER A 37 -12.98 -0.11 -27.04
N VAL A 38 -14.30 0.09 -27.09
CA VAL A 38 -15.10 0.57 -25.93
C VAL A 38 -15.19 -0.49 -24.82
N LEU A 39 -15.27 -1.79 -25.13
CA LEU A 39 -15.27 -2.87 -24.13
C LEU A 39 -13.89 -3.03 -23.50
N PHE A 40 -12.83 -2.87 -24.30
CA PHE A 40 -11.45 -2.86 -23.82
C PHE A 40 -11.21 -1.63 -22.95
N THR A 41 -11.66 -0.45 -23.36
CA THR A 41 -11.50 0.81 -22.61
C THR A 41 -12.34 0.81 -21.33
N SER A 42 -13.58 0.32 -21.38
CA SER A 42 -14.48 0.27 -20.20
C SER A 42 -14.04 -0.76 -19.16
N ARG A 43 -13.32 -1.82 -19.54
CA ARG A 43 -12.70 -2.77 -18.59
C ARG A 43 -11.27 -2.38 -18.22
N ALA A 44 -10.51 -1.73 -19.11
CA ALA A 44 -9.14 -1.31 -18.89
C ALA A 44 -9.05 -0.10 -17.94
N ILE A 45 -9.91 0.91 -18.09
CA ILE A 45 -9.88 2.09 -17.22
C ILE A 45 -10.05 1.72 -15.72
N PRO A 46 -11.06 0.95 -15.31
CA PRO A 46 -11.20 0.58 -13.90
C PRO A 46 -10.10 -0.36 -13.40
N THR A 47 -9.51 -1.20 -14.26
CA THR A 47 -8.39 -2.08 -13.86
C THR A 47 -7.08 -1.31 -13.72
N LEU A 48 -6.81 -0.33 -14.59
CA LEU A 48 -5.68 0.58 -14.48
C LEU A 48 -5.81 1.51 -13.27
N GLN A 49 -7.01 2.04 -13.01
CA GLN A 49 -7.28 2.85 -11.82
C GLN A 49 -7.05 2.04 -10.53
N LYS A 50 -7.49 0.77 -10.49
CA LYS A 50 -7.21 -0.14 -9.38
C LYS A 50 -5.71 -0.41 -9.20
N CYS A 51 -4.98 -0.66 -10.29
CA CYS A 51 -3.52 -0.88 -10.22
C CYS A 51 -2.78 0.39 -9.74
N ASN A 52 -3.21 1.57 -10.15
CA ASN A 52 -2.63 2.85 -9.71
C ASN A 52 -2.87 3.11 -8.21
N VAL A 53 -4.07 2.82 -7.70
CA VAL A 53 -4.36 2.94 -6.26
C VAL A 53 -3.51 1.96 -5.45
N LEU A 54 -3.44 0.70 -5.88
CA LEU A 54 -2.67 -0.34 -5.19
C LEU A 54 -1.16 -0.04 -5.20
N SER A 55 -0.62 0.37 -6.34
CA SER A 55 0.79 0.77 -6.44
C SER A 55 1.07 2.07 -5.67
N GLY A 56 0.14 3.03 -5.63
CA GLY A 56 0.27 4.25 -4.82
C GLY A 56 0.34 3.95 -3.32
N ASN A 57 -0.56 3.12 -2.80
CA ASN A 57 -0.55 2.72 -1.39
C ASN A 57 0.74 1.98 -1.01
N ARG A 58 1.23 1.08 -1.86
CA ARG A 58 2.50 0.37 -1.64
C ARG A 58 3.70 1.32 -1.64
N ALA A 59 3.68 2.39 -2.43
CA ALA A 59 4.73 3.40 -2.39
C ALA A 59 4.72 4.16 -1.05
N ILE A 60 3.54 4.61 -0.60
CA ILE A 60 3.37 5.33 0.67
C ILE A 60 3.79 4.44 1.86
N SER A 61 3.35 3.18 1.87
CA SER A 61 3.76 2.16 2.83
C SER A 61 5.28 1.95 2.86
N THR A 62 5.93 1.96 1.69
CA THR A 62 7.38 1.84 1.58
C THR A 62 8.11 3.05 2.21
N PHE A 63 7.63 4.27 1.94
CA PHE A 63 8.21 5.47 2.55
C PHE A 63 8.03 5.48 4.06
N HIS A 64 6.84 5.15 4.54
CA HIS A 64 6.55 5.03 5.97
C HIS A 64 7.48 4.00 6.63
N ALA A 65 7.59 2.80 6.06
CA ALA A 65 8.43 1.73 6.60
C ALA A 65 9.91 2.12 6.66
N ILE A 66 10.46 2.77 5.63
CA ILE A 66 11.84 3.26 5.65
C ILE A 66 12.01 4.32 6.74
N PHE A 67 11.11 5.31 6.78
CA PHE A 67 11.14 6.40 7.76
C PHE A 67 11.11 5.87 9.19
N ILE A 68 10.15 5.01 9.51
CA ILE A 68 9.98 4.51 10.87
C ILE A 68 11.11 3.58 11.25
N THR A 69 11.60 2.72 10.35
CA THR A 69 12.75 1.85 10.64
C THR A 69 13.99 2.65 11.00
N VAL A 70 14.31 3.70 10.24
CA VAL A 70 15.49 4.54 10.50
C VAL A 70 15.39 5.24 11.85
N ILE A 71 14.22 5.82 12.16
CA ILE A 71 14.01 6.49 13.45
C ILE A 71 14.03 5.48 14.59
N SER A 72 13.39 4.33 14.46
CA SER A 72 13.38 3.28 15.49
C SER A 72 14.80 2.79 15.79
N LEU A 73 15.61 2.49 14.77
CA LEU A 73 17.00 2.07 14.97
C LEU A 73 17.82 3.15 15.67
N TYR A 74 17.64 4.41 15.28
CA TYR A 74 18.30 5.55 15.92
C TYR A 74 17.89 5.69 17.38
N LEU A 75 16.59 5.66 17.68
CA LEU A 75 16.09 5.85 19.06
C LEU A 75 16.43 4.67 19.97
N VAL A 76 16.33 3.43 19.49
CA VAL A 76 16.54 2.22 20.29
C VAL A 76 18.02 1.94 20.54
N PHE A 77 18.88 2.08 19.53
CA PHE A 77 20.29 1.64 19.63
C PHE A 77 21.30 2.78 19.68
N CYS A 78 21.02 3.92 19.04
CA CYS A 78 22.00 5.01 18.92
C CYS A 78 21.76 6.15 19.92
N SER A 79 20.53 6.33 20.39
CA SER A 79 20.15 7.43 21.26
C SER A 79 20.26 7.04 22.73
N ASP A 80 20.72 7.98 23.55
CA ASP A 80 20.70 7.83 25.01
C ASP A 80 19.28 7.89 25.62
N LEU A 81 18.23 8.03 24.81
CA LEU A 81 16.84 8.18 25.28
C LEU A 81 16.40 6.99 26.14
N TYR A 82 16.74 5.77 25.71
CA TYR A 82 16.38 4.53 26.38
C TYR A 82 17.57 3.84 27.07
N SER A 83 18.63 4.60 27.37
CA SER A 83 19.83 4.07 28.03
C SER A 83 19.60 3.81 29.52
N ASP A 84 20.12 2.69 30.05
CA ASP A 84 20.01 2.31 31.47
C ASP A 84 20.66 3.31 32.43
N TYR A 85 21.58 4.15 31.94
CA TYR A 85 22.26 5.17 32.75
C TYR A 85 21.38 6.36 33.14
N ARG A 86 20.22 6.55 32.49
CA ARG A 86 19.29 7.63 32.87
C ARG A 86 18.44 7.21 34.07
N PRO A 87 18.14 8.14 34.99
CA PRO A 87 17.20 7.88 36.09
C PRO A 87 15.75 7.81 35.57
N GLY A 88 14.93 6.95 36.19
CA GLY A 88 13.50 6.80 35.91
C GLY A 88 13.13 5.52 35.15
N LEU A 89 11.86 5.12 35.22
CA LEU A 89 11.31 3.93 34.57
C LEU A 89 11.39 4.06 33.03
N ILE A 90 11.90 3.04 32.36
CA ILE A 90 12.15 3.08 30.91
C ILE A 90 10.86 3.22 30.08
N ILE A 91 9.74 2.71 30.64
CA ILE A 91 8.41 2.76 30.04
C ILE A 91 7.86 4.19 29.91
N PHE A 92 8.16 5.11 30.83
CA PHE A 92 7.63 6.48 30.77
C PHE A 92 8.51 7.44 29.95
N ARG A 93 9.60 6.94 29.35
CA ARG A 93 10.54 7.77 28.62
C ARG A 93 10.04 8.09 27.23
N SER A 94 9.98 9.37 26.92
CA SER A 94 9.62 9.89 25.62
C SER A 94 10.45 11.13 25.28
N SER A 95 10.49 11.48 23.99
CA SER A 95 11.07 12.72 23.50
C SER A 95 10.16 13.33 22.44
N SER A 96 10.30 14.62 22.14
CA SER A 96 9.51 15.25 21.07
C SER A 96 9.70 14.57 19.72
N LEU A 97 10.92 14.10 19.42
CA LEU A 97 11.23 13.35 18.20
C LEU A 97 10.51 11.99 18.18
N SER A 98 10.51 11.31 19.32
CA SER A 98 9.85 10.03 19.51
C SER A 98 8.32 10.15 19.33
N THR A 99 7.69 11.01 20.13
CA THR A 99 6.24 11.25 20.04
C THR A 99 5.82 11.73 18.65
N PHE A 100 6.63 12.55 17.98
CA PHE A 100 6.38 12.96 16.59
C PHE A 100 6.41 11.77 15.62
N ALA A 101 7.43 10.91 15.68
CA ALA A 101 7.54 9.77 14.78
C ALA A 101 6.43 8.73 15.01
N LEU A 102 6.00 8.51 16.27
CA LEU A 102 4.81 7.71 16.56
C LEU A 102 3.55 8.35 16.00
N GLY A 103 3.38 9.68 16.15
CA GLY A 103 2.25 10.40 15.57
C GLY A 103 2.16 10.28 14.04
N VAL A 104 3.30 10.35 13.33
CA VAL A 104 3.36 10.09 11.88
C VAL A 104 2.93 8.66 11.55
N SER A 105 3.30 7.69 12.39
CA SER A 105 2.95 6.28 12.21
C SER A 105 1.46 6.01 12.44
N VAL A 106 0.88 6.60 13.48
CA VAL A 106 -0.57 6.56 13.74
C VAL A 106 -1.34 7.18 12.57
N GLY A 107 -0.88 8.32 12.06
CA GLY A 107 -1.48 8.95 10.88
C GLY A 107 -1.44 8.04 9.65
N TYR A 108 -0.32 7.34 9.43
CA TYR A 108 -0.21 6.34 8.36
C TYR A 108 -1.21 5.19 8.56
N PHE A 109 -1.30 4.59 9.74
CA PHE A 109 -2.24 3.49 10.00
C PHE A 109 -3.70 3.91 9.82
N ILE A 110 -4.07 5.15 10.19
CA ILE A 110 -5.42 5.68 9.94
C ILE A 110 -5.71 5.78 8.44
N VAL A 111 -4.75 6.25 7.65
CA VAL A 111 -4.89 6.36 6.18
C VAL A 111 -4.99 4.97 5.56
N ASP A 112 -4.18 4.01 6.00
CA ASP A 112 -4.20 2.63 5.49
C ASP A 112 -5.53 1.94 5.83
N LEU A 113 -6.01 2.09 7.08
CA LEU A 113 -7.32 1.61 7.51
C LEU A 113 -8.46 2.25 6.72
N GLY A 114 -8.41 3.57 6.51
CA GLY A 114 -9.37 4.30 5.69
C GLY A 114 -9.41 3.79 4.25
N MET A 115 -8.25 3.49 3.66
CA MET A 115 -8.15 2.88 2.32
C MET A 115 -8.73 1.46 2.30
N ILE A 116 -8.46 0.63 3.32
CA ILE A 116 -9.03 -0.71 3.42
C ILE A 116 -10.56 -0.66 3.50
N ILE A 117 -11.11 0.25 4.32
CA ILE A 117 -12.57 0.44 4.44
C ILE A 117 -13.17 0.94 3.12
N TRP A 118 -12.55 1.92 2.48
CA TRP A 118 -13.08 2.55 1.26
C TRP A 118 -13.06 1.61 0.05
N PHE A 119 -12.09 0.71 -0.03
CA PHE A 119 -11.93 -0.23 -1.13
C PHE A 119 -12.27 -1.68 -0.74
N TYR A 120 -12.92 -1.92 0.39
CA TYR A 120 -13.40 -3.25 0.79
C TYR A 120 -14.41 -3.78 -0.25
N PRO A 121 -14.32 -5.05 -0.70
CA PRO A 121 -13.46 -6.15 -0.26
C PRO A 121 -12.18 -6.37 -1.09
N PHE A 122 -11.75 -5.39 -1.88
CA PHE A 122 -10.69 -5.55 -2.89
C PHE A 122 -9.25 -5.39 -2.36
N LEU A 123 -9.07 -4.75 -1.20
CA LEU A 123 -7.74 -4.44 -0.63
C LEU A 123 -7.40 -5.17 0.68
N GLY A 124 -8.38 -5.74 1.39
CA GLY A 124 -8.15 -6.26 2.74
C GLY A 124 -8.87 -7.57 3.01
N ASP A 125 -8.09 -8.58 3.41
CA ASP A 125 -8.60 -9.71 4.18
C ASP A 125 -8.98 -9.22 5.58
N SER A 126 -9.97 -9.84 6.22
CA SER A 126 -10.44 -9.43 7.56
C SER A 126 -9.31 -9.31 8.60
N SER A 127 -8.20 -10.03 8.42
CA SER A 127 -7.01 -9.97 9.28
C SER A 127 -6.27 -8.62 9.25
N SER A 128 -6.22 -7.91 8.13
CA SER A 128 -5.52 -6.62 8.04
C SER A 128 -6.25 -5.52 8.81
N TYR A 129 -7.59 -5.54 8.75
CA TYR A 129 -8.43 -4.63 9.53
C TYR A 129 -8.16 -4.74 11.04
N PHE A 130 -8.05 -5.97 11.55
CA PHE A 130 -7.73 -6.21 12.96
C PHE A 130 -6.31 -5.79 13.33
N HIS A 131 -5.34 -6.01 12.44
CA HIS A 131 -3.95 -5.61 12.64
C HIS A 131 -3.83 -4.09 12.81
N ASP A 132 -4.41 -3.32 11.89
CA ASP A 132 -4.28 -1.86 11.89
C ASP A 132 -5.09 -1.22 13.01
N CYS A 133 -6.26 -1.80 13.33
CA CYS A 133 -7.04 -1.39 14.50
C CYS A 133 -6.26 -1.64 15.80
N CYS A 134 -5.63 -2.82 15.96
CA CYS A 134 -4.72 -3.10 17.07
C CYS A 134 -3.56 -2.10 17.10
N GLY A 135 -2.90 -1.86 15.97
CA GLY A 135 -1.82 -0.89 15.88
C GLY A 135 -2.20 0.49 16.39
N ILE A 136 -3.44 0.95 16.11
CA ILE A 136 -3.97 2.24 16.57
C ILE A 136 -4.34 2.22 18.06
N CYS A 137 -5.00 1.16 18.55
CA CYS A 137 -5.47 1.11 19.95
C CYS A 137 -4.40 0.71 20.97
N TYR A 138 -3.28 0.13 20.53
CA TYR A 138 -2.13 -0.19 21.38
C TYR A 138 -1.02 0.87 21.35
N VAL A 139 -1.20 2.01 20.67
CA VAL A 139 -0.32 3.17 20.87
C VAL A 139 -0.67 3.82 22.21
N ASP A 140 -0.23 3.17 23.27
CA ASP A 140 -0.10 3.86 24.54
C ASP A 140 1.09 4.82 24.43
N TRP A 141 0.95 6.03 24.94
CA TRP A 141 2.05 7.00 24.94
C TRP A 141 3.16 6.59 25.91
N GLU A 142 2.86 5.59 26.74
CA GLU A 142 3.74 4.88 27.65
C GLU A 142 4.26 3.58 26.99
N GLY A 143 5.53 3.25 27.19
CA GLY A 143 6.17 2.08 26.60
C GLY A 143 6.70 2.29 25.17
N GLN A 144 6.96 3.54 24.76
CA GLN A 144 7.42 3.91 23.41
C GLN A 144 8.59 3.05 22.91
N LEU A 145 9.53 2.67 23.79
CA LEU A 145 10.65 1.78 23.46
C LEU A 145 10.17 0.46 22.82
N TYR A 146 9.17 -0.18 23.42
CA TYR A 146 8.65 -1.46 22.96
C TYR A 146 7.89 -1.32 21.65
N ILE A 147 7.18 -0.21 21.47
CA ILE A 147 6.53 0.14 20.20
C ILE A 147 7.60 0.27 19.11
N TYR A 148 8.71 0.96 19.36
CA TYR A 148 9.80 1.07 18.38
C TYR A 148 10.51 -0.24 18.09
N MET A 149 10.73 -1.09 19.09
CA MET A 149 11.27 -2.43 18.87
C MET A 149 10.38 -3.21 17.89
N VAL A 150 9.06 -3.17 18.09
CA VAL A 150 8.12 -3.78 17.16
C VAL A 150 8.15 -3.08 15.79
N LEU A 151 8.23 -1.75 15.71
CA LEU A 151 8.26 -1.01 14.44
C LEU A 151 9.54 -1.24 13.60
N ILE A 152 10.67 -1.65 14.19
CA ILE A 152 11.86 -2.06 13.39
C ILE A 152 11.52 -3.21 12.45
N SER A 153 10.54 -4.02 12.82
CA SER A 153 10.09 -5.14 12.02
C SER A 153 9.33 -4.76 10.75
N GLU A 154 9.02 -3.46 10.56
CA GLU A 154 8.57 -2.89 9.28
C GLU A 154 9.68 -2.84 8.22
N THR A 155 10.94 -3.08 8.59
CA THR A 155 12.06 -3.06 7.62
C THR A 155 11.90 -4.08 6.48
N THR A 156 11.05 -5.11 6.66
CA THR A 156 10.73 -6.09 5.61
C THR A 156 9.71 -5.58 4.60
N THR A 157 8.92 -4.57 4.95
CA THR A 157 7.80 -4.02 4.16
C THR A 157 8.26 -3.42 2.82
N PRO A 158 9.35 -2.63 2.73
CA PRO A 158 9.91 -2.17 1.45
C PRO A 158 10.31 -3.33 0.53
N GLY A 159 10.85 -4.41 1.10
CA GLY A 159 11.24 -5.60 0.36
C GLY A 159 10.03 -6.30 -0.26
N ILE A 160 8.96 -6.49 0.52
CA ILE A 160 7.70 -7.09 0.06
C ILE A 160 7.06 -6.23 -1.03
N ASN A 161 7.01 -4.91 -0.85
CA ASN A 161 6.47 -3.99 -1.85
C ASN A 161 7.28 -4.01 -3.16
N LEU A 162 8.62 -4.01 -3.07
CA LEU A 162 9.50 -4.16 -4.24
C LEU A 162 9.26 -5.48 -4.97
N ARG A 163 9.05 -6.58 -4.23
CA ARG A 163 8.72 -7.89 -4.82
C ARG A 163 7.43 -7.84 -5.62
N TRP A 164 6.41 -7.16 -5.10
CA TRP A 164 5.14 -6.96 -5.79
C TRP A 164 5.33 -6.16 -7.09
N TYR A 165 6.12 -5.07 -7.08
CA TYR A 165 6.42 -4.31 -8.30
C TYR A 165 7.16 -5.16 -9.35
N LEU A 166 8.14 -5.97 -8.93
CA LEU A 166 8.86 -6.89 -9.82
C LEU A 166 7.93 -7.97 -10.39
N ASP A 167 6.96 -8.45 -9.61
CA ASP A 167 5.93 -9.40 -10.06
C ASP A 167 5.02 -8.76 -11.13
N THR A 168 4.48 -7.58 -10.84
CA THR A 168 3.61 -6.82 -11.78
C THR A 168 4.34 -6.43 -13.06
N ALA A 169 5.65 -6.16 -13.00
CA ALA A 169 6.48 -5.91 -14.18
C ALA A 169 6.83 -7.19 -14.98
N GLY A 170 6.36 -8.38 -14.56
CA GLY A 170 6.66 -9.65 -15.22
C GLY A 170 8.08 -10.18 -14.98
N MET A 171 8.80 -9.63 -14.00
CA MET A 171 10.24 -9.88 -13.78
C MET A 171 10.54 -11.02 -12.80
N LYS A 172 9.63 -11.99 -12.62
CA LYS A 172 9.79 -13.11 -11.66
C LYS A 172 11.06 -13.95 -11.87
N ARG A 173 11.51 -14.07 -13.12
CA ARG A 173 12.71 -14.86 -13.48
C ARG A 173 14.01 -14.06 -13.41
N SER A 174 13.96 -12.79 -13.00
CA SER A 174 15.14 -11.94 -12.90
C SER A 174 16.00 -12.28 -11.67
N ARG A 175 17.30 -12.00 -11.76
CA ARG A 175 18.20 -12.05 -10.60
C ARG A 175 17.75 -11.08 -9.49
N ALA A 176 17.15 -9.94 -9.87
CA ALA A 176 16.61 -8.96 -8.92
C ALA A 176 15.50 -9.55 -8.03
N TYR A 177 14.60 -10.37 -8.59
CA TYR A 177 13.53 -11.03 -7.82
C TYR A 177 14.08 -12.07 -6.83
N LEU A 178 15.14 -12.78 -7.22
CA LEU A 178 15.82 -13.75 -6.34
C LEU A 178 16.57 -13.03 -5.21
N ILE A 179 17.38 -12.01 -5.54
CA ILE A 179 18.13 -11.22 -4.56
C ILE A 179 17.17 -10.55 -3.57
N ASN A 180 16.07 -9.96 -4.05
CA ASN A 180 15.04 -9.39 -3.20
C ASN A 180 14.47 -10.44 -2.22
N GLY A 181 14.19 -11.66 -2.69
CA GLY A 181 13.74 -12.76 -1.83
C GLY A 181 14.74 -13.12 -0.73
N VAL A 182 16.04 -13.21 -1.07
CA VAL A 182 17.10 -13.48 -0.10
C VAL A 182 17.22 -12.34 0.93
N VAL A 183 17.16 -11.09 0.49
CA VAL A 183 17.22 -9.92 1.38
C VAL A 183 16.03 -9.89 2.34
N ILE A 184 14.82 -10.14 1.86
CA ILE A 184 13.62 -10.23 2.73
C ILE A 184 13.79 -11.33 3.77
N PHE A 185 14.28 -12.51 3.36
CA PHE A 185 14.48 -13.64 4.26
C PHE A 185 15.50 -13.32 5.37
N LEU A 186 16.64 -12.72 5.02
CA LEU A 186 17.66 -12.32 5.98
C LEU A 186 17.17 -11.20 6.90
N ALA A 187 16.52 -10.18 6.34
CA ALA A 187 15.94 -9.08 7.11
C ALA A 187 14.87 -9.59 8.09
N TRP A 188 14.04 -10.54 7.66
CA TRP A 188 13.07 -11.21 8.53
C TRP A 188 13.75 -11.96 9.66
N LEU A 189 14.80 -12.75 9.39
CA LEU A 189 15.51 -13.49 10.44
C LEU A 189 16.08 -12.54 11.50
N VAL A 190 16.72 -11.45 11.08
CA VAL A 190 17.27 -10.46 12.02
C VAL A 190 16.18 -9.69 12.75
N ALA A 191 15.24 -9.08 12.02
CA ALA A 191 14.25 -8.18 12.59
C ALA A 191 13.09 -8.89 13.31
N ARG A 192 12.83 -10.17 13.03
CA ARG A 192 11.71 -10.93 13.64
C ARG A 192 12.17 -12.05 14.56
N ILE A 193 13.33 -12.66 14.37
CA ILE A 193 13.84 -13.68 15.30
C ILE A 193 14.76 -13.05 16.34
N LEU A 194 15.87 -12.45 15.91
CA LEU A 194 16.86 -11.90 16.86
C LEU A 194 16.29 -10.73 17.66
N LEU A 195 15.57 -9.83 17.00
CA LEU A 195 14.98 -8.68 17.68
C LEU A 195 13.88 -9.08 18.66
N PHE A 196 13.05 -10.09 18.36
CA PHE A 196 12.05 -10.57 19.31
C PHE A 196 12.69 -11.30 20.50
N ILE A 197 13.77 -12.05 20.28
CA ILE A 197 14.54 -12.64 21.39
C ILE A 197 15.06 -11.52 22.30
N TYR A 198 15.63 -10.47 21.73
CA TYR A 198 16.07 -9.29 22.47
C TYR A 198 14.93 -8.59 23.20
N PHE A 199 13.79 -8.40 22.53
CA PHE A 199 12.57 -7.83 23.12
C PHE A 199 12.12 -8.62 24.35
N PHE A 200 11.97 -9.93 24.23
CA PHE A 200 11.54 -10.78 25.36
C PHE A 200 12.57 -10.79 26.48
N TYR A 201 13.86 -10.79 26.15
CA TYR A 201 14.93 -10.68 27.14
C TYR A 201 14.87 -9.34 27.88
N HIS A 202 14.68 -8.24 27.17
CA HIS A 202 14.58 -6.90 27.76
C HIS A 202 13.33 -6.75 28.62
N VAL A 203 12.18 -7.26 28.16
CA VAL A 203 10.93 -7.31 28.94
C VAL A 203 11.10 -8.16 30.19
N TYR A 204 11.76 -9.32 30.10
CA TYR A 204 12.03 -10.18 31.25
C TYR A 204 12.89 -9.48 32.31
N LEU A 205 13.95 -8.78 31.89
CA LEU A 205 14.80 -8.01 32.81
C LEU A 205 14.06 -6.83 33.45
N HIS A 206 13.13 -6.22 32.73
CA HIS A 206 12.36 -5.06 33.19
C HIS A 206 10.96 -5.45 33.69
N TYR A 207 10.73 -6.74 33.99
CA TYR A 207 9.42 -7.25 34.40
C TYR A 207 8.92 -6.56 35.68
N ASP A 208 9.83 -6.28 36.61
CA ASP A 208 9.55 -5.58 37.87
C ASP A 208 9.21 -4.10 37.67
N GLN A 209 9.41 -3.53 36.47
CA GLN A 209 8.99 -2.17 36.12
C GLN A 209 7.61 -2.11 35.48
N VAL A 210 7.16 -3.23 34.90
CA VAL A 210 5.86 -3.37 34.21
C VAL A 210 4.77 -3.82 35.19
N THR A 211 5.14 -4.55 36.25
CA THR A 211 4.21 -5.15 37.22
C THR A 211 3.72 -4.23 38.36
N PRO A 212 4.46 -3.23 38.89
CA PRO A 212 4.05 -2.48 40.09
C PRO A 212 2.79 -1.62 39.91
N THR A 213 2.42 -1.28 38.68
CA THR A 213 1.23 -0.49 38.36
C THR A 213 -0.07 -1.28 38.45
N LEU A 214 -0.03 -2.61 38.53
CA LEU A 214 -1.23 -3.47 38.62
C LEU A 214 -1.64 -3.83 40.05
N VAL A 215 -0.87 -3.43 41.06
CA VAL A 215 -1.13 -3.78 42.48
C VAL A 215 -1.69 -2.60 43.29
N ASN A 216 -1.79 -1.40 42.70
CA ASN A 216 -2.31 -0.20 43.39
C ASN A 216 -3.52 0.42 42.68
N HIS A 217 -4.51 -0.40 42.34
CA HIS A 217 -5.88 0.05 42.07
C HIS A 217 -6.90 -0.85 42.76
#